data_AF-A0A4S2T4V3-F1
#
_entry.id   AF-A0A4S2T4V3-F1
#
_cell.length_a   1.000
_cell.length_b   1.000
_cell.length_c   1.000
_cell.angle_alpha   90.00
_cell.angle_beta   90.00
_cell.angle_gamma   90.00
#
_symmetry.space_group_name_H-M   'P 1'
#
loop_
_entity.id
_entity.type
_entity.pdbx_description
1 polymer ?
#
loop_
_entity_poly.entity_id
_entity_poly.type
_entity_poly.pdbx_seq_one_letter_code
_entity_poly.pdbx_strand_id
1 'polypeptide(L)'
;MTTVWAVPYDPEPGSEYKFSISDIARQAVKFLGDGWHAESGYWGVTGEITTLDGVRFIVGVDHEGDLYVHADKNAEPTFLMEYFDCISASDGLEEVTKRVVAVLLDLA
;
A
#
# COMPACT_ATOMS: atom_id res chain seq x y z
N MET A 1 -41.54 -5.80 -24.40
CA MET A 1 -40.15 -5.46 -24.05
C MET A 1 -39.77 -6.34 -22.88
N THR A 2 -38.76 -7.19 -23.04
CA THR A 2 -38.31 -8.10 -21.98
C THR A 2 -37.08 -7.46 -21.32
N THR A 3 -37.17 -7.15 -20.04
CA THR A 3 -36.04 -6.64 -19.25
C THR A 3 -35.02 -7.77 -19.09
N VAL A 4 -33.84 -7.59 -19.67
CA VAL A 4 -32.70 -8.48 -19.42
C VAL A 4 -32.02 -7.93 -18.17
N TRP A 5 -32.11 -8.64 -17.05
CA TRP A 5 -31.34 -8.29 -15.86
C TRP A 5 -29.88 -8.65 -16.12
N ALA A 6 -28.95 -7.73 -15.83
CA ALA A 6 -27.54 -8.05 -15.85
C ALA A 6 -27.28 -9.16 -14.82
N VAL A 7 -26.53 -10.19 -15.21
CA VAL A 7 -26.05 -11.21 -14.28
C VAL A 7 -25.20 -10.49 -13.22
N PRO A 8 -25.43 -10.75 -11.91
CA PRO A 8 -24.60 -10.17 -10.86
C PRO A 8 -23.12 -10.50 -11.09
N TYR A 9 -22.25 -9.51 -10.87
CA TYR A 9 -20.82 -9.70 -10.89
C TYR A 9 -20.39 -10.56 -9.68
N ASP A 10 -19.67 -11.65 -9.95
CA ASP A 10 -19.24 -12.65 -8.95
C ASP A 10 -17.78 -13.09 -9.24
N PRO A 11 -16.78 -12.26 -8.87
CA PRO A 11 -15.38 -12.58 -9.10
C PRO A 11 -14.92 -13.69 -8.14
N GLU A 12 -13.97 -14.51 -8.57
CA GLU A 12 -13.30 -15.45 -7.65
C GLU A 12 -12.65 -14.67 -6.50
N PRO A 13 -12.73 -15.15 -5.25
CA PRO A 13 -12.10 -14.48 -4.11
C PRO A 13 -10.62 -14.15 -4.38
N GLY A 14 -10.26 -12.87 -4.23
CA GLY A 14 -8.90 -12.37 -4.46
C GLY A 14 -8.54 -12.09 -5.93
N SER A 15 -9.46 -12.26 -6.88
CA SER A 15 -9.21 -11.96 -8.30
C SER A 15 -9.47 -10.50 -8.69
N GLU A 16 -10.21 -9.75 -7.86
CA GLU A 16 -10.60 -8.36 -8.16
C GLU A 16 -9.43 -7.38 -8.04
N TYR A 17 -8.54 -7.58 -7.06
CA TYR A 17 -7.36 -6.74 -6.85
C TYR A 17 -6.09 -7.54 -7.10
N LYS A 18 -5.35 -7.14 -8.14
CA LYS A 18 -4.14 -7.84 -8.59
C LYS A 18 -3.05 -7.93 -7.52
N PHE A 19 -3.01 -6.95 -6.62
CA PHE A 19 -2.04 -6.86 -5.53
C PHE A 19 -2.76 -6.40 -4.26
N SER A 20 -2.42 -7.00 -3.12
CA SER A 20 -2.82 -6.49 -1.81
C SER A 20 -1.90 -5.32 -1.40
N ILE A 21 -2.34 -4.48 -0.47
CA ILE A 21 -1.47 -3.42 0.06
C ILE A 21 -0.26 -4.02 0.79
N SER A 22 -0.42 -5.21 1.38
CA SER A 22 0.71 -5.94 1.97
C SER A 22 1.72 -6.44 0.94
N ASP A 23 1.34 -6.66 -0.33
CA ASP A 23 2.30 -7.00 -1.38
C ASP A 23 3.20 -5.82 -1.71
N ILE A 24 2.64 -4.60 -1.73
CA ILE A 24 3.40 -3.35 -1.92
C ILE A 24 4.44 -3.21 -0.79
N ALA A 25 4.03 -3.38 0.47
CA ALA A 25 4.92 -3.29 1.62
C ALA A 25 6.02 -4.37 1.62
N ARG A 26 5.65 -5.63 1.33
CA ARG A 26 6.62 -6.74 1.22
C ARG A 26 7.60 -6.56 0.07
N GLN A 27 7.17 -5.93 -1.03
CA GLN A 27 8.09 -5.61 -2.11
C GLN A 27 8.98 -4.40 -1.73
N ALA A 28 8.44 -3.40 -1.04
CA ALA A 28 9.19 -2.21 -0.61
C ALA A 28 10.43 -2.57 0.21
N VAL A 29 10.29 -3.47 1.20
CA VAL A 29 11.43 -3.89 2.04
C VAL A 29 12.53 -4.62 1.26
N LYS A 30 12.23 -5.22 0.10
CA LYS A 30 13.25 -5.79 -0.78
C LYS A 30 14.09 -4.72 -1.47
N PHE A 31 13.53 -3.54 -1.72
CA PHE A 31 14.25 -2.39 -2.27
C PHE A 31 15.00 -1.61 -1.18
N LEU A 32 14.42 -1.48 0.01
CA LEU A 32 15.01 -0.76 1.15
C LEU A 32 16.20 -1.53 1.75
N GLY A 33 16.15 -2.87 1.73
CA GLY A 33 17.26 -3.73 2.14
C GLY A 33 17.28 -4.02 3.64
N ASP A 34 18.47 -4.36 4.14
CA ASP A 34 18.66 -4.83 5.50
C ASP A 34 18.20 -3.79 6.55
N GLY A 35 17.58 -4.27 7.62
CA GLY A 35 17.05 -3.43 8.69
C GLY A 35 15.59 -3.01 8.50
N TRP A 36 14.99 -3.27 7.34
CA TRP A 36 13.57 -3.00 7.07
C TRP A 36 12.73 -4.28 7.14
N HIS A 37 11.56 -4.18 7.76
CA HIS A 37 10.63 -5.29 7.94
C HIS A 37 9.24 -4.90 7.49
N ALA A 38 8.48 -5.85 6.94
CA ALA A 38 7.11 -5.61 6.52
C ALA A 38 6.15 -6.69 7.03
N GLU A 39 4.98 -6.24 7.48
CA GLU A 39 3.87 -7.09 7.90
C GLU A 39 2.58 -6.68 7.19
N SER A 40 1.64 -7.61 7.12
CA SER A 40 0.28 -7.31 6.70
C SER A 40 -0.44 -6.65 7.87
N GLY A 41 -1.04 -5.48 7.65
CA GLY A 41 -1.87 -4.83 8.66
C GLY A 41 -3.29 -5.43 8.68
N TYR A 42 -4.25 -4.68 9.24
CA TYR A 42 -5.60 -5.16 9.53
C TYR A 42 -6.26 -5.84 8.31
N TRP A 43 -6.44 -7.16 8.41
CA TRP A 43 -7.09 -7.98 7.38
C TRP A 43 -6.46 -7.82 5.97
N GLY A 44 -5.19 -7.40 5.90
CA GLY A 44 -4.48 -7.15 4.64
C GLY A 44 -4.86 -5.87 3.91
N VAL A 45 -5.70 -5.02 4.50
CA VAL A 45 -6.13 -3.72 3.92
C VAL A 45 -5.00 -2.69 3.98
N THR A 46 -4.05 -2.86 4.91
CA THR A 46 -2.85 -2.05 5.00
C THR A 46 -1.60 -2.91 4.96
N GLY A 47 -0.47 -2.28 4.64
CA GLY A 47 0.87 -2.84 4.80
C GLY A 47 1.63 -2.02 5.84
N GLU A 48 2.30 -2.70 6.76
CA GLU A 48 3.13 -2.05 7.78
C GLU A 48 4.59 -2.24 7.41
N ILE A 49 5.38 -1.16 7.50
CA ILE A 49 6.81 -1.15 7.22
C ILE A 49 7.52 -0.56 8.43
N THR A 50 8.50 -1.27 8.97
CA THR A 50 9.20 -0.87 10.20
C THR A 50 10.71 -0.86 9.98
N THR A 51 11.38 0.18 10.44
CA THR A 51 12.85 0.29 10.45
C THR A 51 13.44 -0.47 11.64
N LEU A 52 14.76 -0.67 11.63
CA LEU A 52 15.47 -1.33 12.72
C LEU A 52 15.34 -0.56 14.05
N ASP A 53 15.27 0.77 13.97
CA ASP A 53 15.12 1.66 15.13
C ASP A 53 13.67 1.77 15.64
N GLY A 54 12.74 1.01 15.03
CA GLY A 54 11.35 0.94 15.47
C GLY A 54 10.44 2.05 14.92
N VAL A 55 10.91 2.81 13.92
CA VAL A 55 10.05 3.75 13.17
C VAL A 55 9.10 2.94 12.31
N ARG A 56 7.80 3.27 12.36
CA ARG A 56 6.74 2.53 11.68
C ARG A 56 6.02 3.41 10.67
N PHE A 57 5.81 2.86 9.48
CA PHE A 57 5.05 3.45 8.40
C PHE A 57 3.91 2.52 8.01
N ILE A 58 2.78 3.09 7.61
CA ILE A 58 1.59 2.39 7.15
C ILE A 58 1.35 2.77 5.70
N VAL A 59 1.34 1.78 4.82
CA VAL A 59 0.84 1.91 3.45
C VAL A 59 -0.64 1.52 3.46
N GLY A 60 -1.49 2.33 2.86
CA GLY A 60 -2.93 2.10 2.81
C GLY A 60 -3.56 2.69 1.56
N VAL A 61 -4.85 2.40 1.39
CA VAL A 61 -5.71 3.08 0.42
C VAL A 61 -6.83 3.75 1.20
N ASP A 62 -7.10 5.00 0.87
CA ASP A 62 -8.10 5.79 1.55
C ASP A 62 -9.52 5.52 0.99
N HIS A 63 -10.52 6.31 1.42
CA HIS A 63 -11.89 6.16 0.96
C HIS A 63 -12.15 6.62 -0.48
N GLU A 64 -11.29 7.45 -1.07
CA GLU A 64 -11.35 7.90 -2.47
C GLU A 64 -10.65 6.91 -3.41
N GLY A 65 -9.89 5.97 -2.85
CA GLY A 65 -9.14 4.97 -3.60
C GLY A 65 -7.66 5.34 -3.80
N ASP A 66 -7.20 6.39 -3.13
CA ASP A 66 -5.85 6.90 -3.26
C ASP A 66 -4.90 6.15 -2.35
N LEU A 67 -3.77 5.73 -2.93
CA LEU A 67 -2.69 5.14 -2.16
C LEU A 67 -2.07 6.22 -1.28
N TYR A 68 -1.75 5.87 -0.03
CA TYR A 68 -1.05 6.76 0.88
C TYR A 68 0.03 6.02 1.69
N VAL A 69 1.00 6.80 2.18
CA VAL A 69 1.93 6.42 3.24
C VAL A 69 1.69 7.32 4.44
N HIS A 70 1.52 6.71 5.60
CA HIS A 70 1.36 7.40 6.86
C HIS A 70 2.50 7.03 7.82
N ALA A 71 3.12 8.02 8.44
CA ALA A 71 4.17 7.83 9.43
C ALA A 71 3.56 7.82 10.84
N ASP A 72 3.83 6.77 11.62
CA ASP A 72 3.37 6.66 13.02
C ASP A 72 4.06 7.74 13.88
N LYS A 73 3.59 7.92 15.12
CA LYS A 73 4.06 8.93 16.08
C LYS A 73 5.56 8.85 16.45
N ASN A 74 6.23 7.77 16.05
CA ASN A 74 7.65 7.55 16.30
C ASN A 74 8.52 7.92 15.08
N ALA A 75 7.92 8.40 13.99
CA ALA A 75 8.62 8.90 12.80
C ALA A 75 8.77 10.42 12.84
N GLU A 76 9.79 10.93 12.14
CA GLU A 76 9.98 12.37 11.90
C GLU A 76 9.88 12.64 10.39
N PRO A 77 8.98 13.53 9.94
CA PRO A 77 8.02 14.30 10.73
C PRO A 77 6.86 13.43 11.25
N THR A 78 6.47 13.68 12.50
CA THR A 78 5.36 12.97 13.15
C THR A 78 4.03 13.23 12.43
N PHE A 79 3.19 12.18 12.30
CA PHE A 79 1.85 12.26 11.69
C PHE A 79 1.83 12.68 10.21
N LEU A 80 2.92 12.50 9.48
CA LEU A 80 2.91 12.72 8.04
C LEU A 80 1.96 11.74 7.35
N MET A 81 1.28 12.25 6.33
CA MET A 81 0.43 11.47 5.43
C MET A 81 0.66 11.98 4.01
N GLU A 82 1.33 11.16 3.20
CA GLU A 82 1.65 11.45 1.80
C GLU A 82 0.73 10.63 0.91
N TYR A 83 0.08 11.30 -0.05
CA TYR A 83 -0.81 10.70 -1.02
C TYR A 83 -0.13 10.60 -2.39
N PHE A 84 -0.40 9.51 -3.11
CA PHE A 84 0.18 9.29 -4.42
C PHE A 84 -0.83 9.60 -5.53
N ASP A 85 -0.68 10.77 -6.15
CA ASP A 85 -1.48 11.13 -7.32
C ASP A 85 -1.11 10.29 -8.54
N CYS A 86 -2.13 9.96 -9.35
CA CYS A 86 -1.95 9.32 -10.65
C CYS A 86 -1.13 8.01 -10.57
N ILE A 87 -1.46 7.17 -9.60
CA ILE A 87 -0.93 5.82 -9.46
C ILE A 87 -2.07 4.83 -9.23
N SER A 88 -1.92 3.61 -9.74
CA SER A 88 -2.91 2.55 -9.63
C SER A 88 -2.28 1.18 -9.73
N ALA A 89 -3.07 0.13 -9.51
CA ALA A 89 -2.64 -1.25 -9.78
C ALA A 89 -2.23 -1.49 -11.25
N SER A 90 -2.69 -0.65 -12.20
CA SER A 90 -2.36 -0.78 -13.62
C SER A 90 -0.90 -0.41 -13.94
N ASP A 91 -0.26 0.42 -13.11
CA ASP A 91 1.15 0.80 -13.26
C ASP A 91 2.09 -0.38 -12.94
N GLY A 92 1.57 -1.41 -12.29
CA GLY A 92 2.31 -2.60 -11.89
C GLY A 92 2.96 -2.45 -10.52
N LEU A 93 3.08 -3.59 -9.83
CA LEU A 93 3.54 -3.66 -8.45
C LEU A 93 4.90 -2.97 -8.24
N GLU A 94 5.85 -3.21 -9.15
CA GLU A 94 7.19 -2.63 -9.04
C GLU A 94 7.20 -1.09 -9.09
N GLU A 95 6.49 -0.48 -10.04
CA GLU A 95 6.44 0.98 -10.17
C GLU A 95 5.69 1.63 -9.01
N VAL A 96 4.61 1.00 -8.55
CA VAL A 96 3.90 1.40 -7.33
C VAL A 96 4.84 1.39 -6.13
N THR A 97 5.55 0.28 -5.95
CA THR A 97 6.48 0.12 -4.84
C THR A 97 7.64 1.10 -4.90
N LYS A 98 8.20 1.41 -6.07
CA LYS A 98 9.28 2.41 -6.19
C LYS A 98 8.85 3.79 -5.69
N ARG A 99 7.61 4.22 -5.96
CA ARG A 99 7.10 5.51 -5.44
C ARG A 99 6.99 5.50 -3.91
N VAL A 100 6.46 4.41 -3.34
CA VAL A 100 6.40 4.22 -1.89
C VAL A 100 7.80 4.27 -1.26
N VAL A 101 8.76 3.55 -1.85
CA VAL A 101 10.16 3.52 -1.37
C VAL A 101 10.80 4.90 -1.42
N ALA A 102 10.57 5.69 -2.48
CA ALA A 102 11.11 7.03 -2.59
C ALA A 102 10.63 7.93 -1.44
N VAL A 103 9.35 7.84 -1.05
CA VAL A 103 8.81 8.56 0.11
C VAL A 103 9.43 8.06 1.40
N LEU A 104 9.51 6.73 1.61
CA LEU A 104 10.09 6.17 2.84
C LEU A 104 11.55 6.58 3.05
N LEU A 105 12.34 6.71 1.99
CA LEU A 105 13.73 7.16 2.05
C LEU A 105 13.89 8.67 2.31
N ASP A 106 12.86 9.47 2.02
CA ASP A 106 12.86 10.90 2.36
C ASP A 106 12.47 11.14 3.84
N LEU A 107 11.80 10.16 4.45
CA LEU A 107 11.25 10.22 5.81
C LEU A 107 12.08 9.48 6.87
N ALA A 108 13.08 8.69 6.48
CA ALA A 108 13.87 7.83 7.36
C ALA A 108 15.35 8.24 7.37
#